data_AF-D8S2D5-F1
#
_entry.id   AF-D8S2D5-F1
#
_cell.length_a   1.000
_cell.length_b   1.000
_cell.length_c   1.000
_cell.angle_alpha   90.00
_cell.angle_beta   90.00
_cell.angle_gamma   90.00
#
_symmetry.space_group_name_H-M   'P 1'
#
loop_
_entity.id
_entity.type
_entity.pdbx_description
1 polymer ?
#
loop_
_entity_poly.entity_id
_entity_poly.type
_entity_poly.pdbx_seq_one_letter_code
_entity_poly.pdbx_strand_id
1 'polypeptide(L)' 'MVGGMEFKPNKHLEEWLYMRENQAEHFRFNKQTTKTAVIWGLIVPFLAYRFIVSEFHAQDVKAGRPRREFLGAKG' A
#
# COMPACT_ATOMS: atom_id res chain seq x y z
N MET A 1 -33.59 -11.25 11.35
CA MET A 1 -33.25 -11.42 9.92
C MET A 1 -34.40 -10.82 9.12
N VAL A 2 -34.24 -9.63 8.55
CA VAL A 2 -35.31 -8.95 7.78
C VAL A 2 -35.62 -9.80 6.56
N GLY A 3 -36.74 -10.53 6.64
CA GLY A 3 -37.20 -11.51 5.67
C GLY A 3 -38.23 -10.91 4.72
N GLY A 4 -38.08 -11.18 3.44
CA GLY A 4 -39.01 -10.77 2.39
C GLY A 4 -38.41 -10.72 0.99
N MET A 5 -37.07 -10.66 0.85
CA MET A 5 -36.41 -10.84 -0.43
C MET A 5 -36.07 -12.32 -0.68
N GLU A 6 -36.56 -12.86 -1.78
CA GLU A 6 -36.21 -14.19 -2.27
C GLU A 6 -34.73 -14.19 -2.67
N PHE A 7 -33.86 -14.64 -1.76
CA PHE A 7 -32.43 -14.79 -2.03
C PHE A 7 -32.23 -15.95 -3.00
N LYS A 8 -31.76 -15.66 -4.21
CA LYS A 8 -31.33 -16.68 -5.17
C LYS A 8 -29.81 -16.85 -5.03
N PRO A 9 -29.33 -17.80 -4.20
CA PRO A 9 -27.90 -18.05 -4.04
C PRO A 9 -27.29 -18.39 -5.40
N ASN A 10 -26.27 -17.64 -5.80
CA ASN A 10 -25.45 -17.99 -6.93
C ASN A 10 -24.13 -18.54 -6.40
N LYS A 11 -23.97 -19.86 -6.53
CA LYS A 11 -22.80 -20.59 -6.06
C LYS A 11 -21.48 -19.95 -6.49
N HIS A 12 -21.38 -19.48 -7.74
CA HIS A 12 -20.15 -18.88 -8.24
C HIS A 12 -19.84 -17.52 -7.60
N LEU A 13 -20.87 -16.73 -7.26
CA LEU A 13 -20.69 -15.46 -6.55
C LEU A 13 -20.29 -15.70 -5.09
N GLU A 14 -20.91 -16.69 -4.43
CA GLU A 14 -20.57 -17.05 -3.05
C GLU A 14 -19.15 -17.59 -2.94
N GLU A 15 -18.72 -18.48 -3.85
CA GLU A 15 -17.34 -18.98 -3.89
C GLU A 15 -16.32 -17.87 -4.16
N TRP A 16 -16.65 -16.93 -5.06
CA TRP A 16 -15.77 -15.79 -5.34
C TRP A 16 -15.66 -14.85 -4.14
N LEU A 17 -16.77 -14.55 -3.45
CA LEU A 17 -16.77 -13.76 -2.23
C LEU A 17 -15.96 -14.45 -1.12
N TYR A 18 -16.19 -15.76 -0.92
CA TYR A 18 -15.46 -16.56 0.05
C TYR A 18 -13.94 -16.47 -0.15
N MET A 19 -13.46 -16.61 -1.40
CA MET A 19 -12.02 -16.52 -1.69
C MET A 19 -11.43 -15.15 -1.42
N ARG A 20 -12.21 -14.07 -1.59
CA ARG A 20 -11.77 -12.70 -1.30
C ARG A 20 -11.69 -12.44 0.19
N GLU A 21 -12.67 -12.91 0.94
CA GLU A 21 -12.70 -12.78 2.39
C GLU A 21 -11.58 -13.59 3.04
N ASN A 22 -11.28 -14.77 2.51
CA ASN A 22 -10.26 -15.68 3.04
C ASN A 22 -8.91 -15.62 2.30
N GLN A 23 -8.63 -14.51 1.61
CA GLN A 23 -7.40 -14.35 0.81
C GLN A 23 -6.13 -14.59 1.64
N ALA A 24 -6.14 -14.24 2.93
CA ALA A 24 -5.00 -14.43 3.83
C ALA A 24 -4.68 -15.91 4.09
N GLU A 25 -5.68 -16.78 4.18
CA GLU A 25 -5.49 -18.23 4.37
C GLU A 25 -4.88 -18.90 3.14
N HIS A 26 -5.19 -18.35 1.97
CA HIS A 26 -4.72 -18.87 0.68
C HIS A 26 -3.43 -18.19 0.18
N PHE A 27 -2.97 -17.11 0.84
CA PHE A 27 -1.78 -16.38 0.42
C PHE A 27 -0.52 -17.21 0.62
N ARG A 28 0.40 -17.12 -0.36
CA ARG A 28 1.72 -17.76 -0.29
C ARG A 28 2.80 -16.82 -0.81
N PHE A 29 3.93 -16.81 -0.12
CA PHE A 29 5.14 -16.17 -0.62
C PHE A 29 5.74 -17.02 -1.74
N ASN A 30 5.71 -16.48 -2.95
CA ASN A 30 6.35 -17.02 -4.13
C ASN A 30 7.15 -15.90 -4.80
N LYS A 31 7.93 -16.22 -5.84
CA LYS A 31 8.78 -15.22 -6.50
C LYS A 31 8.01 -13.98 -6.97
N GLN A 32 6.76 -14.15 -7.44
CA GLN A 32 5.94 -13.04 -7.90
C GLN A 32 5.35 -12.23 -6.74
N THR A 33 4.72 -12.89 -5.76
CA THR A 33 4.07 -12.20 -4.62
C THR A 33 5.09 -11.50 -3.74
N THR A 34 6.25 -12.12 -3.49
CA THR A 34 7.37 -11.49 -2.76
C THR A 34 7.91 -10.28 -3.52
N LYS A 35 8.11 -10.39 -4.84
CA LYS A 35 8.55 -9.23 -5.66
C LYS A 35 7.57 -8.07 -5.56
N THR A 36 6.27 -8.35 -5.69
CA THR A 36 5.22 -7.32 -5.57
C THR A 36 5.21 -6.69 -4.18
N ALA A 37 5.30 -7.51 -3.13
CA ALA A 37 5.32 -7.03 -1.75
C ALA A 37 6.54 -6.14 -1.47
N VAL A 38 7.73 -6.50 -1.96
CA VAL A 38 8.95 -5.71 -1.77
C VAL A 38 8.88 -4.38 -2.55
N ILE A 39 8.43 -4.42 -3.81
CA ILE A 39 8.33 -3.20 -4.62
C ILE A 39 7.37 -2.21 -3.96
N TRP A 40 6.14 -2.66 -3.65
CA TRP A 40 5.10 -1.76 -3.18
C TRP A 40 5.17 -1.47 -1.68
N GLY A 41 5.62 -2.44 -0.87
CA GLY A 41 5.73 -2.29 0.57
C GLY A 41 6.99 -1.57 1.04
N LEU A 42 8.08 -1.61 0.25
CA LEU A 42 9.38 -1.04 0.67
C LEU A 42 9.93 -0.04 -0.35
N ILE A 43 10.11 -0.44 -1.61
CA ILE A 43 10.83 0.38 -2.59
C ILE A 43 10.08 1.67 -2.88
N VAL A 44 8.79 1.57 -3.22
CA VAL A 44 7.96 2.74 -3.54
C VAL A 44 7.89 3.74 -2.39
N PRO A 45 7.53 3.37 -1.15
CA PRO A 45 7.47 4.34 -0.05
C PRO A 45 8.85 4.93 0.28
N PHE A 46 9.92 4.14 0.20
CA PHE A 46 11.28 4.63 0.42
C PHE A 46 11.69 5.69 -0.60
N LEU A 47 11.46 5.42 -1.89
CA LEU A 47 11.78 6.36 -2.96
C LEU A 47 10.90 7.62 -2.87
N ALA A 48 9.59 7.45 -2.67
CA ALA A 48 8.66 8.57 -2.51
C ALA A 48 9.12 9.50 -1.38
N TYR A 49 9.48 8.93 -0.23
CA TYR A 49 10.00 9.70 0.90
C TYR A 49 11.27 10.47 0.54
N ARG A 50 12.25 9.81 -0.09
CA ARG A 50 13.51 10.45 -0.50
C ARG A 50 13.28 11.60 -1.47
N PHE A 51 12.41 11.42 -2.47
CA PHE A 51 12.06 12.46 -3.44
C PHE A 51 11.40 13.65 -2.74
N ILE A 52 10.39 13.40 -1.91
CA ILE A 52 9.68 14.45 -1.18
C ILE A 52 10.66 15.26 -0.31
N VAL A 53 11.51 14.58 0.48
CA VAL A 53 12.51 15.25 1.32
C VAL A 53 13.48 16.09 0.48
N SER A 54 13.95 15.56 -0.66
CA SER A 54 14.85 16.31 -1.54
C SER A 54 14.21 17.58 -2.10
N GLU A 55 12.92 17.52 -2.44
CA GLU A 55 12.17 18.66 -2.93
C GLU A 55 11.99 19.72 -1.84
N PHE A 56 11.64 19.30 -0.62
CA PHE A 56 11.56 20.21 0.53
C PHE A 56 12.89 20.89 0.82
N HIS A 57 14.00 20.16 0.79
CA HIS A 57 15.33 20.75 0.97
C HIS A 57 15.70 21.71 -0.15
N ALA A 58 15.35 21.41 -1.40
CA ALA A 58 15.56 22.31 -2.52
C ALA A 58 14.76 23.62 -2.36
N GLN A 59 13.53 23.53 -1.84
CA GLN A 59 12.70 24.69 -1.53
C GLN A 59 13.25 25.51 -0.35
N ASP A 60 13.71 24.86 0.72
CA ASP A 60 14.31 25.54 1.86
C ASP A 60 15.57 26.32 1.44
N VAL A 61 16.44 25.72 0.61
CA VAL A 61 17.63 26.38 0.04
C VAL A 61 17.24 27.60 -0.80
N LYS A 62 16.22 27.48 -1.67
CA LYS A 62 15.72 28.62 -2.46
C LYS A 62 15.15 29.73 -1.59
N ALA A 63 14.52 29.38 -0.47
CA ALA A 63 13.92 30.33 0.47
C ALA A 63 14.93 30.92 1.48
N GLY A 64 16.20 30.50 1.42
CA GLY A 64 17.23 30.92 2.39
C GLY A 64 16.98 30.42 3.82
N ARG A 65 16.18 29.36 3.97
CA ARG A 65 15.84 28.76 5.27
C ARG A 65 16.78 27.58 5.56
N PRO A 66 17.08 27.30 6.83
CA PRO A 66 17.79 26.08 7.19
C PRO A 66 16.97 24.86 6.76
N ARG A 67 17.66 23.80 6.29
CA ARG A 67 17.01 22.55 5.88
C ARG A 67 16.24 21.96 7.04
N ARG A 68 14.97 21.62 6.82
CA ARG A 68 14.15 20.91 7.80
C ARG A 68 14.70 19.51 8.04
N GLU A 69 14.75 19.09 9.30
CA GLU A 69 15.13 17.73 9.68
C GLU A 69 13.96 16.78 9.43
N PHE A 70 14.14 15.87 8.48
CA PHE A 70 13.22 14.76 8.24
C PHE A 70 13.87 13.46 8.72
N LEU A 71 13.07 12.45 9.06
CA LEU A 71 13.54 11.13 9.50
C LEU A 71 14.66 10.60 8.58
N GLY A 72 15.87 10.40 9.14
CA GLY A 72 17.03 9.90 8.38
C GLY A 72 17.61 10.86 7.34
N ALA A 73 17.18 12.11 7.31
CA ALA A 73 17.79 13.20 6.54
C ALA A 73 18.35 14.21 7.54
N LYS A 74 19.60 13.98 7.98
CA LYS A 74 20.34 14.97 8.77
C LYS A 74 20.72 16.13 7.84
N GLY A 75 20.52 17.35 8.35
CA GLY A 75 20.66 18.63 7.61
C GLY A 75 21.99 18.82 6.92
#